data_AF-A0A920KN18-F1
#
_entry.id   AF-A0A920KN18-F1
#
_cell.length_a   1.000
_cell.length_b   1.000
_cell.length_c   1.000
_cell.angle_alpha   90.00
_cell.angle_beta   90.00
_cell.angle_gamma   90.00
#
_symmetry.space_group_name_H-M   'P 1'
#
loop_
_entity.id
_entity.type
_entity.pdbx_description
1 polymer ?
#
loop_
_entity_poly.entity_id
_entity_poly.type
_entity_poly.pdbx_seq_one_letter_code
_entity_poly.pdbx_strand_id
1 'polypeptide(L)'
;MSWLPHIKKKELEDNQYIDAVVLPRTSDIGNFEVHRALPSKEKQMVGPFFFWDQMGPGEFLSGSGLDVRPHPHIGLSTITISSRVRWIIRTRW
;
A
#
# COMPACT_ATOMS: atom_id res chain seq x y z
N MET A 1 -12.30 -6.62 -7.83
CA MET A 1 -11.75 -5.46 -8.56
C MET A 1 -10.23 -5.58 -8.51
N SER A 2 -9.64 -6.31 -9.45
CA SER A 2 -8.19 -6.42 -9.57
C SER A 2 -7.67 -5.14 -10.23
N TRP A 3 -6.73 -4.47 -9.57
CA TRP A 3 -5.95 -3.34 -10.09
C TRP A 3 -4.90 -3.83 -11.10
N LEU A 4 -5.29 -4.68 -12.05
CA LEU A 4 -4.45 -4.93 -13.21
C LEU A 4 -4.90 -3.91 -14.27
N PRO A 5 -4.13 -2.84 -14.52
CA PRO A 5 -4.43 -2.00 -15.65
C PRO A 5 -4.42 -2.89 -16.90
N HIS A 6 -5.54 -2.90 -17.62
CA HIS A 6 -5.66 -3.47 -18.95
C HIS A 6 -4.77 -2.71 -19.96
N ILE A 7 -4.25 -1.56 -19.54
CA ILE A 7 -3.31 -0.72 -20.25
C ILE A 7 -1.89 -1.24 -20.00
N LYS A 8 -1.14 -1.46 -21.08
CA LYS A 8 0.25 -1.93 -20.99
C LYS A 8 1.11 -0.82 -20.38
N LYS A 9 2.04 -1.18 -19.48
CA LYS A 9 2.96 -0.23 -18.83
C LYS A 9 3.61 0.74 -19.82
N LYS A 10 4.07 0.23 -20.96
CA LYS A 10 4.72 1.00 -22.03
C LYS A 10 3.84 2.14 -22.58
N GLU A 11 2.55 1.89 -22.71
CA GLU A 11 1.59 2.89 -23.21
C GLU A 11 1.41 4.06 -22.24
N LEU A 12 1.58 3.81 -20.94
CA LEU A 12 1.56 4.85 -19.90
C LEU A 12 2.91 5.57 -19.79
N GLU A 13 4.01 4.87 -20.03
CA GLU A 13 5.36 5.46 -20.05
C GLU A 13 5.56 6.44 -21.21
N ASP A 14 4.86 6.24 -22.33
CA ASP A 14 4.93 7.11 -23.52
C ASP A 14 4.12 8.43 -23.34
N ASN A 15 3.45 8.64 -22.19
CA ASN A 15 2.67 9.84 -21.93
C ASN A 15 3.53 10.98 -21.34
N GLN A 16 3.63 12.10 -22.06
CA GLN A 16 4.43 13.27 -21.65
C GLN A 16 4.03 13.92 -20.31
N TYR A 17 2.85 13.60 -19.76
CA TYR A 17 2.37 14.12 -18.49
C TYR A 17 2.56 13.17 -17.31
N ILE A 18 3.07 11.95 -17.54
CA ILE A 18 3.32 10.95 -16.51
C ILE A 18 4.81 10.92 -16.20
N ASP A 19 5.16 11.23 -14.96
CA ASP A 19 6.55 11.21 -14.50
C ASP A 19 7.10 9.79 -14.31
N ALA A 20 6.32 8.89 -13.73
CA ALA A 20 6.71 7.49 -13.54
C ALA A 20 5.49 6.56 -13.42
N VAL A 21 5.64 5.34 -13.96
CA VAL A 21 4.67 4.25 -13.80
C VAL A 21 5.28 3.20 -12.87
N VAL A 22 4.74 3.09 -11.66
CA VAL A 22 5.18 2.12 -10.66
C VAL A 22 4.25 0.92 -10.65
N LEU A 23 4.80 -0.27 -10.85
CA LEU A 23 4.09 -1.53 -10.65
C LEU A 23 4.29 -1.98 -9.20
N PRO A 24 3.24 -2.02 -8.37
CA PRO A 24 3.37 -2.42 -6.97
C PRO A 24 3.86 -3.86 -6.85
N ARG A 25 4.77 -4.08 -5.90
CA ARG A 25 5.23 -5.43 -5.55
C ARG A 25 4.43 -5.99 -4.38
N THR A 26 4.17 -7.28 -4.39
CA THR A 26 3.63 -7.97 -3.23
C THR A 26 4.67 -7.96 -2.10
N SER A 27 4.25 -7.57 -0.91
CA SER A 27 5.06 -7.57 0.31
C SER A 27 4.28 -8.24 1.43
N ASP A 28 4.95 -9.15 2.13
CA ASP A 28 4.39 -9.80 3.32
C ASP A 28 4.56 -8.90 4.56
N ILE A 29 3.50 -8.71 5.33
CA ILE A 29 3.49 -7.98 6.61
C ILE A 29 3.10 -8.87 7.80
N GLY A 30 3.18 -10.20 7.64
CA GLY A 30 2.83 -11.21 8.64
C GLY A 30 1.88 -12.25 8.04
N ASN A 31 0.63 -12.27 8.50
CA ASN A 31 -0.37 -13.20 7.96
C ASN A 31 -1.18 -12.58 6.81
N PHE A 32 -0.62 -11.58 6.13
CA PHE A 32 -1.32 -10.84 5.08
C PHE A 32 -0.34 -10.22 4.09
N GLU A 33 -0.72 -10.24 2.82
CA GLU A 33 0.03 -9.62 1.73
C GLU A 33 -0.52 -8.23 1.40
N VAL A 34 0.38 -7.30 1.14
CA VAL A 34 0.05 -5.95 0.65
C VAL A 34 0.73 -5.68 -0.67
N HIS A 35 0.12 -4.84 -1.49
CA HIS A 35 0.73 -4.32 -2.70
C HIS A 35 1.39 -2.98 -2.41
N ARG A 36 2.72 -2.99 -2.32
CA ARG A 36 3.54 -1.82 -2.01
C ARG A 36 3.94 -1.08 -3.28
N ALA A 37 3.47 0.16 -3.41
CA ALA A 37 3.83 1.05 -4.51
C ALA A 37 5.05 1.91 -4.16
N LEU A 38 5.14 2.43 -2.93
CA LEU A 38 6.28 3.25 -2.48
C LEU A 38 6.89 2.67 -1.20
N PRO A 39 8.23 2.70 -1.06
CA PRO A 39 9.21 3.13 -2.05
C PRO A 39 9.42 2.08 -3.15
N SER A 40 9.71 2.53 -4.38
CA SER A 40 10.11 1.68 -5.52
C SER A 40 11.40 2.16 -6.18
N LYS A 41 12.01 1.33 -7.03
CA LYS A 41 13.23 1.72 -7.78
C LYS A 41 12.99 2.92 -8.69
N GLU A 42 11.79 3.01 -9.26
CA GLU A 42 11.37 4.06 -10.19
C GLU A 42 11.03 5.36 -9.46
N LYS A 43 10.42 5.28 -8.27
CA LYS A 43 10.06 6.46 -7.48
C LYS A 43 10.16 6.17 -5.98
N GLN A 44 10.94 6.98 -5.27
CA GLN A 44 11.08 6.87 -3.82
C GLN A 44 9.94 7.57 -3.06
N MET A 45 9.48 8.72 -3.55
CA MET A 45 8.45 9.53 -2.91
C MET A 45 7.69 10.41 -3.91
N VAL A 46 6.49 10.85 -3.52
CA VAL A 46 5.67 11.84 -4.23
C VAL A 46 5.28 12.92 -3.22
N GLY A 47 5.87 14.11 -3.31
CA GLY A 47 5.68 15.15 -2.29
C GLY A 47 5.97 14.60 -0.88
N PRO A 48 5.08 14.76 0.12
CA PRO A 48 5.29 14.23 1.46
C PRO A 48 5.03 12.70 1.60
N PHE A 49 4.64 12.01 0.53
CA PHE A 49 4.29 10.59 0.57
C PHE A 49 5.49 9.72 0.17
N PHE A 50 6.04 8.98 1.14
CA PHE A 50 7.20 8.09 0.93
C PHE A 50 6.89 6.61 1.25
N PHE A 51 5.65 6.31 1.63
CA PHE A 51 5.15 4.96 1.88
C PHE A 51 3.72 4.82 1.36
N TRP A 52 3.45 3.77 0.59
CA TRP A 52 2.12 3.49 0.04
C TRP A 52 1.89 1.99 -0.11
N ASP A 53 0.96 1.47 0.69
CA ASP A 53 0.54 0.08 0.68
C ASP A 53 -0.97 -0.01 0.41
N GLN A 54 -1.35 -0.83 -0.57
CA GLN A 54 -2.73 -1.28 -0.75
C GLN A 54 -2.91 -2.64 -0.07
N MET A 55 -3.83 -2.70 0.88
CA MET A 55 -4.21 -3.93 1.57
C MET A 55 -5.39 -4.58 0.86
N GLY A 56 -5.22 -5.80 0.35
CA GLY A 56 -6.26 -6.59 -0.30
C GLY A 56 -6.41 -6.35 -1.81
N PRO A 57 -7.41 -7.00 -2.45
CA PRO A 57 -8.62 -7.59 -1.85
C PRO A 57 -8.36 -8.85 -1.02
N GLY A 58 -8.88 -8.90 0.21
CA GLY A 58 -8.82 -10.07 1.07
C GLY A 58 -10.06 -10.13 1.96
N GLU A 59 -10.53 -11.35 2.23
CA GLU A 59 -11.61 -11.60 3.18
C GLU A 59 -11.02 -12.10 4.50
N PHE A 60 -11.46 -11.50 5.61
CA PHE A 60 -11.15 -11.98 6.94
C PHE A 60 -12.38 -12.68 7.49
N LEU A 61 -12.21 -13.86 8.09
CA LEU A 61 -13.28 -14.53 8.80
C LEU A 61 -13.60 -13.73 10.07
N SER A 62 -14.86 -13.77 10.51
CA SER A 62 -15.26 -13.13 11.77
C SER A 62 -14.42 -13.67 12.93
N GLY A 63 -13.75 -12.78 13.67
CA GLY A 63 -12.86 -13.14 14.77
C GLY A 63 -11.41 -13.41 14.39
N SER A 64 -11.09 -13.47 13.09
CA SER A 64 -9.72 -13.39 12.60
C SER A 64 -9.43 -11.99 12.04
N GLY A 65 -8.19 -11.55 12.18
CA GLY A 65 -7.76 -10.24 11.73
C GLY A 65 -6.26 -10.20 11.54
N LEU A 66 -5.79 -9.16 10.86
CA LEU A 66 -4.38 -8.85 10.78
C LEU A 66 -3.94 -8.19 12.10
N ASP A 67 -2.98 -8.80 12.78
CA ASP A 67 -2.32 -8.23 13.95
C ASP A 67 -0.90 -7.79 13.58
N VAL A 68 -0.70 -6.48 13.49
CA VAL A 68 0.61 -5.88 13.24
C VAL A 68 1.24 -5.53 14.60
N ARG A 69 2.38 -6.17 14.90
CA ARG A 69 3.08 -5.99 16.17
C ARG A 69 3.45 -4.52 16.42
N PRO A 70 3.52 -4.08 17.69
CA PRO A 70 3.99 -2.75 18.05
C PRO A 70 5.35 -2.43 17.43
N HIS A 71 5.45 -1.27 16.80
CA HIS A 71 6.68 -0.78 16.18
C HIS A 71 6.71 0.76 16.13
N PRO A 72 7.91 1.37 16.19
CA PRO A 72 8.00 2.82 16.37
C PRO A 72 7.98 3.55 15.03
N HIS A 73 7.41 4.75 15.06
CA HIS A 73 7.51 5.73 13.99
C HIS A 73 8.01 7.06 14.57
N ILE A 74 8.91 7.72 13.85
CA ILE A 74 9.45 9.04 14.21
C ILE A 74 9.38 9.95 12.98
N GLY A 75 8.96 11.19 13.18
CA GLY A 75 8.94 12.21 12.11
C GLY A 75 7.98 11.94 10.96
N LEU A 76 6.97 11.08 11.16
CA LEU A 76 6.00 10.73 10.12
C LEU A 76 4.58 10.54 10.67
N SER A 77 3.61 10.56 9.76
CA SER A 77 2.20 10.27 10.04
C SER A 77 1.68 9.20 9.09
N THR A 78 0.88 8.27 9.63
CA THR A 78 0.26 7.19 8.86
C THR A 78 -1.22 7.47 8.68
N ILE A 79 -1.70 7.39 7.45
CA ILE A 79 -3.13 7.53 7.12
C ILE A 79 -3.61 6.19 6.60
N THR A 80 -4.64 5.64 7.23
CA THR A 80 -5.31 4.42 6.78
C THR A 80 -6.72 4.77 6.33
N ILE A 81 -7.03 4.50 5.06
CA ILE A 81 -8.35 4.71 4.48
C ILE A 81 -8.97 3.33 4.23
N SER A 82 -10.19 3.11 4.71
CA SER A 82 -10.88 1.83 4.56
C SER A 82 -12.28 2.00 3.98
N SER A 83 -12.63 1.10 3.06
CA SER A 83 -13.94 1.05 2.42
C SER A 83 -14.82 -0.11 2.90
N ARG A 84 -14.23 -1.15 3.50
CA ARG A 84 -14.95 -2.41 3.82
C ARG A 84 -14.59 -3.05 5.15
N VAL A 85 -13.40 -2.77 5.68
CA VAL A 85 -12.90 -3.40 6.90
C VAL A 85 -12.78 -2.38 8.03
N ARG A 86 -12.96 -2.83 9.27
CA ARG A 86 -12.72 -2.00 10.44
C ARG A 86 -11.26 -2.12 10.85
N TRP A 87 -10.59 -0.99 11.00
CA TRP A 87 -9.26 -0.92 11.60
C TRP A 87 -9.35 -0.55 13.07
N ILE A 88 -8.52 -1.20 13.90
CA ILE A 88 -8.32 -0.83 15.29
C ILE A 88 -6.84 -0.53 15.45
N ILE A 89 -6.51 0.73 15.74
CA ILE A 89 -5.13 1.17 15.93
C ILE A 89 -4.93 1.42 17.42
N ARG A 90 -3.93 0.77 18.01
CA ARG A 90 -3.50 0.98 19.40
C ARG A 90 -2.12 1.64 19.38
N THR A 91 -2.00 2.80 20.01
CA THR A 91 -0.76 3.60 20.04
C THR A 91 -0.08 3.60 21.41
N ARG A 92 -0.56 2.79 22.37
CA ARG A 92 0.08 2.62 23.67
C ARG A 92 1.15 1.53 23.59
N TRP A 93 2.34 1.91 24.04
CA TRP A 93 3.48 1.02 24.28
C TRP A 93 3.28 0.25 25.58
#